data_AF-A9D7H2-F1
#
_entry.id   AF-A9D7H2-F1
#
_cell.length_a   1.000
_cell.length_b   1.000
_cell.length_c   1.000
_cell.angle_alpha   90.00
_cell.angle_beta   90.00
_cell.angle_gamma   90.00
#
_symmetry.space_group_name_H-M   'P 1'
#
loop_
_entity.id
_entity.type
_entity.pdbx_description
1 polymer ?
#
loop_
_entity_poly.entity_id
_entity_poly.type
_entity_poly.pdbx_seq_one_letter_code
_entity_poly.pdbx_strand_id
1 'polypeptide(L)'
;MRGIMAIKNSLRAVALALAICISAAPNSHASSFGIQWVYFSSSDGARISAIWTASFLGSDEVTRRHVFSALCNPQQPTPYVTALIDPRGGSPLHPSQNLKIRLEDGNHIFVAGDIDRIASANAGDNLPRYSFFLPATSPFFRALTNDGSRFYPKIDSDPGDGGTRLVINNSDRQKLRDFLNHCASFAGTTANTAQEPAQQPERPHACRDFLNGPNSYAGNSVRIHAPEIVDAVCGNLRMDVRPAVCMHIVTSGNVAWNQTGASQWEDANAASLCYQSQNPGLRIDCFLREVKRGNEWYVAVNICNQVN
;
A
#
# COMPACT_ATOMS: atom_id res chain seq x y z
N MET A 1 13.42 38.60 -67.15
CA MET A 1 13.48 37.15 -67.45
C MET A 1 12.36 36.51 -66.62
N ARG A 2 11.22 36.17 -67.25
CA ARG A 2 10.81 34.80 -67.64
C ARG A 2 10.89 33.81 -66.45
N GLY A 3 9.84 33.17 -65.96
CA GLY A 3 8.47 33.08 -66.46
C GLY A 3 7.56 32.29 -65.51
N ILE A 4 6.27 32.42 -65.79
CA ILE A 4 5.12 31.65 -65.28
C ILE A 4 5.12 30.26 -65.91
N MET A 5 4.83 29.19 -65.15
CA MET A 5 4.00 28.07 -65.66
C MET A 5 3.50 27.15 -64.54
N ALA A 6 2.19 27.18 -64.33
CA ALA A 6 1.39 26.04 -63.86
C ALA A 6 1.20 25.04 -65.02
N ILE A 7 0.86 23.77 -64.73
CA ILE A 7 -0.16 22.95 -65.45
C ILE A 7 -0.15 21.47 -64.96
N LYS A 8 -1.29 21.10 -64.37
CA LYS A 8 -2.14 19.89 -64.52
C LYS A 8 -1.60 18.43 -64.42
N ASN A 9 -2.30 17.72 -63.53
CA ASN A 9 -3.03 16.44 -63.70
C ASN A 9 -2.37 15.24 -64.41
N SER A 10 -2.36 14.10 -63.72
CA SER A 10 -3.17 12.94 -64.17
C SER A 10 -3.47 11.92 -63.05
N LEU A 11 -4.75 11.57 -62.96
CA LEU A 11 -5.28 10.35 -62.34
C LEU A 11 -4.70 9.11 -63.04
N ARG A 12 -4.36 8.06 -62.27
CA ARG A 12 -4.76 6.68 -62.59
C ARG A 12 -5.00 5.87 -61.32
N ALA A 13 -6.24 5.44 -61.18
CA ALA A 13 -6.69 4.40 -60.27
C ALA A 13 -6.13 3.04 -60.68
N VAL A 14 -5.70 2.24 -59.71
CA VAL A 14 -5.67 0.78 -59.81
C VAL A 14 -6.32 0.26 -58.54
N ALA A 15 -7.56 -0.21 -58.71
CA ALA A 15 -8.26 -1.02 -57.74
C ALA A 15 -7.59 -2.39 -57.68
N LEU A 16 -7.14 -2.81 -56.49
CA LEU A 16 -6.83 -4.21 -56.23
C LEU A 16 -7.67 -4.65 -55.03
N ALA A 17 -8.62 -5.53 -55.33
CA ALA A 17 -9.52 -6.16 -54.38
C ALA A 17 -8.71 -6.97 -53.35
N LEU A 18 -8.73 -6.52 -52.09
CA LEU A 18 -8.28 -7.35 -50.98
C LEU A 18 -9.49 -8.13 -50.47
N ALA A 19 -9.46 -9.45 -50.69
CA ALA A 19 -10.43 -10.39 -50.18
C ALA A 19 -10.46 -10.32 -48.64
N ILE A 20 -11.65 -10.04 -48.12
CA ILE A 20 -11.97 -10.06 -46.70
C ILE A 20 -12.09 -11.55 -46.29
N CYS A 21 -10.99 -12.12 -45.81
CA CYS A 21 -11.03 -13.33 -44.99
C CYS A 21 -11.39 -12.92 -43.56
N ILE A 22 -12.68 -12.99 -43.20
CA ILE A 22 -13.11 -13.01 -41.81
C ILE A 22 -12.78 -14.39 -41.27
N SER A 23 -11.52 -14.59 -40.90
CA SER A 23 -11.16 -15.58 -39.91
C SER A 23 -11.62 -15.03 -38.57
N ALA A 24 -12.67 -15.62 -37.99
CA ALA A 24 -12.96 -15.47 -36.57
C ALA A 24 -11.72 -15.92 -35.80
N ALA A 25 -10.90 -14.95 -35.39
CA ALA A 25 -9.82 -15.22 -34.46
C ALA A 25 -10.48 -15.80 -33.20
N PRO A 26 -9.98 -16.92 -32.64
CA PRO A 26 -10.36 -17.27 -31.28
C PRO A 26 -10.01 -16.05 -30.44
N ASN A 27 -11.01 -15.51 -29.72
CA ASN A 27 -10.77 -14.49 -28.72
C ASN A 27 -9.83 -15.10 -27.68
N SER A 28 -8.53 -14.95 -27.92
CA SER A 28 -7.49 -15.23 -26.94
C SER A 28 -7.63 -14.15 -25.89
N HIS A 29 -8.53 -14.39 -24.95
CA HIS A 29 -8.68 -13.56 -23.78
C HIS A 29 -7.33 -13.69 -23.02
N ALA A 30 -6.54 -12.60 -23.01
CA ALA A 30 -5.22 -12.52 -22.36
C ALA A 30 -5.29 -11.90 -20.96
N SER A 31 -4.95 -12.63 -19.89
CA SER A 31 -5.07 -12.15 -18.51
C SER A 31 -3.97 -11.14 -18.21
N SER A 32 -4.30 -10.08 -17.47
CA SER A 32 -3.32 -9.05 -17.11
C SER A 32 -2.91 -9.21 -15.65
N PHE A 33 -1.61 -9.40 -15.41
CA PHE A 33 -1.01 -9.42 -14.08
C PHE A 33 0.24 -8.55 -14.07
N GLY A 34 0.50 -7.88 -12.94
CA GLY A 34 1.66 -7.00 -12.82
C GLY A 34 1.86 -6.47 -11.40
N ILE A 35 3.05 -5.91 -11.16
CA ILE A 35 3.35 -5.16 -9.94
C ILE A 35 3.32 -3.68 -10.28
N GLN A 36 2.49 -2.94 -9.56
CA GLN A 36 2.43 -1.49 -9.60
C GLN A 36 3.22 -0.92 -8.43
N TRP A 37 4.19 -0.05 -8.71
CA TRP A 37 4.91 0.69 -7.68
C TRP A 37 4.28 2.06 -7.46
N VAL A 38 3.99 2.37 -6.20
CA VAL A 38 3.39 3.63 -5.76
C VAL A 38 4.30 4.30 -4.76
N TYR A 39 4.61 5.58 -4.99
CA TYR A 39 5.49 6.38 -4.16
C TYR A 39 4.77 7.62 -3.66
N PHE A 40 4.96 7.93 -2.38
CA PHE A 40 4.44 9.10 -1.70
C PHE A 40 5.54 9.71 -0.83
N SER A 41 5.60 11.04 -0.79
CA SER A 41 6.53 11.77 0.09
C SER A 41 5.90 13.06 0.59
N SER A 42 6.23 13.44 1.82
CA SER A 42 5.91 14.71 2.46
C SER A 42 7.08 15.13 3.36
N SER A 43 6.94 16.28 4.05
CA SER A 43 7.86 16.67 5.13
C SER A 43 7.94 15.64 6.25
N ASP A 44 6.87 14.87 6.46
CA ASP A 44 6.69 14.00 7.61
C ASP A 44 7.17 12.57 7.33
N GLY A 45 7.42 12.23 6.07
CA GLY A 45 7.94 10.93 5.71
C GLY A 45 7.88 10.64 4.22
N ALA A 46 8.39 9.47 3.85
CA ALA A 46 8.20 8.88 2.55
C ALA A 46 7.77 7.43 2.67
N ARG A 47 6.98 6.98 1.69
CA ARG A 47 6.49 5.61 1.57
C ARG A 47 6.58 5.17 0.12
N ILE A 48 7.10 3.97 -0.09
CA ILE A 48 6.99 3.26 -1.36
C ILE A 48 6.28 1.92 -1.14
N SER A 49 5.46 1.51 -2.09
CA SER A 49 4.71 0.25 -2.03
C SER A 49 4.70 -0.43 -3.39
N ALA A 50 4.87 -1.76 -3.39
CA ALA A 50 4.67 -2.62 -4.54
C ALA A 50 3.36 -3.38 -4.36
N ILE A 51 2.43 -3.19 -5.29
CA ILE A 51 1.10 -3.79 -5.26
C ILE A 51 0.98 -4.76 -6.43
N TRP A 52 0.88 -6.04 -6.14
CA TRP A 52 0.54 -7.04 -7.13
C TRP A 52 -0.94 -6.90 -7.49
N THR A 53 -1.21 -6.81 -8.79
CA THR A 53 -2.55 -6.71 -9.33
C THR A 53 -2.75 -7.80 -10.36
N ALA A 54 -3.86 -8.54 -10.24
CA ALA A 54 -4.33 -9.44 -11.29
C ALA A 54 -5.79 -9.11 -11.61
N SER A 55 -6.08 -8.94 -12.90
CA SER A 55 -7.45 -8.89 -13.39
C SER A 55 -7.80 -10.20 -14.06
N PHE A 56 -8.98 -10.73 -13.73
CA PHE A 56 -9.56 -11.85 -14.45
C PHE A 56 -10.32 -11.30 -15.66
N LEU A 57 -10.20 -11.94 -16.81
CA LEU A 57 -10.71 -11.33 -18.04
C LEU A 57 -12.20 -11.39 -18.16
N GLY A 58 -12.77 -10.28 -18.64
CA GLY A 58 -14.22 -10.11 -18.72
C GLY A 58 -14.87 -9.94 -17.35
N SER A 59 -14.08 -9.81 -16.29
CA SER A 59 -14.55 -9.50 -14.95
C SER A 59 -14.03 -8.14 -14.53
N ASP A 60 -14.88 -7.35 -13.88
CA ASP A 60 -14.48 -6.15 -13.15
C ASP A 60 -13.74 -6.51 -11.85
N GLU A 61 -13.62 -7.80 -11.54
CA GLU A 61 -12.87 -8.30 -10.38
C GLU A 61 -11.36 -8.14 -10.60
N VAL A 62 -10.80 -7.21 -9.83
CA VAL A 62 -9.37 -6.98 -9.74
C VAL A 62 -8.90 -7.44 -8.37
N THR A 63 -8.06 -8.48 -8.33
CA THR A 63 -7.37 -8.86 -7.10
C THR A 63 -6.14 -7.98 -6.93
N ARG A 64 -6.08 -7.23 -5.82
CA ARG A 64 -4.91 -6.45 -5.43
C ARG A 64 -4.33 -7.00 -4.14
N ARG A 65 -3.01 -7.16 -4.09
CA ARG A 65 -2.28 -7.56 -2.89
C ARG A 65 -1.06 -6.68 -2.75
N HIS A 66 -0.87 -6.07 -1.59
CA HIS A 66 0.41 -5.44 -1.29
C HIS A 66 1.45 -6.55 -1.21
N VAL A 67 2.65 -6.40 -1.76
CA VAL A 67 3.68 -7.45 -1.66
C VAL A 67 4.93 -6.93 -0.97
N PHE A 68 5.11 -5.62 -0.98
CA PHE A 68 6.20 -4.93 -0.33
C PHE A 68 5.80 -3.49 -0.02
N SER A 69 6.28 -2.97 1.11
CA SER A 69 6.28 -1.54 1.42
C SER A 69 7.55 -1.17 2.14
N ALA A 70 8.03 0.05 1.92
CA ALA A 70 9.08 0.65 2.73
C ALA A 70 8.68 2.07 3.14
N LEU A 71 9.02 2.46 4.37
CA LEU A 71 8.73 3.76 4.93
C LEU A 71 9.95 4.34 5.67
N CYS A 72 10.03 5.67 5.71
CA CYS A 72 11.03 6.41 6.50
C CYS A 72 10.46 7.78 6.88
N ASN A 73 10.96 8.37 7.96
CA ASN A 73 10.55 9.69 8.46
C ASN A 73 11.72 10.38 9.19
N PRO A 74 11.58 11.65 9.63
CA PRO A 74 12.64 12.36 10.36
C PRO A 74 13.16 11.63 11.60
N GLN A 75 12.30 10.91 12.32
CA GLN A 75 12.65 10.15 13.53
C GLN A 75 13.32 8.80 13.21
N GLN A 76 13.07 8.27 12.01
CA GLN A 76 13.52 6.98 11.51
C GLN A 76 13.93 7.11 10.03
N PRO A 77 15.12 7.68 9.77
CA PRO A 77 15.58 7.91 8.40
C PRO A 77 15.95 6.61 7.67
N THR A 78 16.27 5.55 8.41
CA THR A 78 16.52 4.22 7.83
C THR A 78 15.22 3.57 7.38
N PRO A 79 15.11 3.08 6.13
CA PRO A 79 13.91 2.41 5.65
C PRO A 79 13.47 1.24 6.54
N TYR A 80 12.25 1.32 7.04
CA TYR A 80 11.51 0.21 7.64
C TYR A 80 10.72 -0.49 6.54
N VAL A 81 10.99 -1.77 6.35
CA VAL A 81 10.45 -2.58 5.26
C VAL A 81 9.43 -3.56 5.81
N THR A 82 8.32 -3.70 5.10
CA THR A 82 7.35 -4.78 5.32
C THR A 82 7.14 -5.56 4.03
N ALA A 83 7.20 -6.89 4.11
CA ALA A 83 7.06 -7.78 2.97
C ALA A 83 6.02 -8.87 3.21
N LEU A 84 5.25 -9.20 2.17
CA LEU A 84 4.36 -10.36 2.17
C LEU A 84 5.19 -11.64 2.04
N ILE A 85 5.03 -12.54 3.01
CA ILE A 85 5.57 -13.90 2.93
C ILE A 85 4.37 -14.82 2.75
N ASP A 86 4.29 -15.55 1.65
CA ASP A 86 3.25 -16.56 1.46
C ASP A 86 3.82 -17.91 1.94
N PRO A 87 3.46 -18.38 3.15
CA PRO A 87 3.91 -19.67 3.65
C PRO A 87 3.20 -20.78 2.87
N ARG A 88 3.79 -21.19 1.74
CA ARG A 88 3.35 -22.39 1.04
C ARG A 88 3.41 -23.58 1.99
N GLY A 89 2.30 -24.29 2.14
CA GLY A 89 2.24 -25.54 2.91
C GLY A 89 1.69 -25.41 4.34
N GLY A 90 1.12 -24.27 4.72
CA GLY A 90 0.41 -24.14 6.01
C GLY A 90 1.31 -24.18 7.25
N SER A 91 2.61 -23.92 7.09
CA SER A 91 3.54 -23.83 8.21
C SER A 91 3.06 -22.77 9.22
N PRO A 92 3.09 -23.09 10.52
CA PRO A 92 2.65 -22.14 11.54
C PRO A 92 3.47 -20.86 11.48
N LEU A 93 2.78 -19.74 11.61
CA LEU A 93 3.38 -18.41 11.62
C LEU A 93 4.20 -18.22 12.88
N HIS A 94 5.51 -18.00 12.74
CA HIS A 94 6.37 -17.70 13.89
C HIS A 94 6.48 -16.18 14.08
N PRO A 95 6.31 -15.66 15.31
CA PRO A 95 6.39 -14.22 15.61
C PRO A 95 7.67 -13.56 15.10
N SER A 96 8.78 -14.28 15.13
CA SER A 96 10.03 -13.91 14.47
C SER A 96 10.42 -14.99 13.46
N GLN A 97 10.97 -14.58 12.33
CA GLN A 97 11.54 -15.49 11.33
C GLN A 97 12.82 -14.93 10.74
N ASN A 98 13.74 -15.83 10.42
CA ASN A 98 14.84 -15.53 9.52
C ASN A 98 14.27 -15.51 8.10
N LEU A 99 14.28 -14.33 7.50
CA LEU A 99 13.89 -14.13 6.12
C LEU A 99 15.13 -14.19 5.25
N LYS A 100 14.99 -14.82 4.09
CA LYS A 100 16.02 -14.93 3.07
C LYS A 100 15.66 -14.04 1.89
N ILE A 101 16.50 -13.04 1.64
CA ILE A 101 16.40 -12.17 0.46
C ILE A 101 17.40 -12.66 -0.57
N ARG A 102 16.92 -13.20 -1.69
CA ARG A 102 17.79 -13.67 -2.79
C ARG A 102 18.17 -12.52 -3.73
N LEU A 103 19.46 -12.44 -4.11
CA LEU A 103 20.08 -11.42 -4.97
C LEU A 103 20.53 -12.01 -6.34
N GLU A 104 20.96 -11.15 -7.28
CA GLU A 104 21.18 -11.51 -8.70
C GLU A 104 22.28 -12.55 -8.93
N ASP A 105 23.30 -12.52 -8.09
CA ASP A 105 24.51 -13.35 -8.14
C ASP A 105 24.34 -14.69 -7.39
N GLY A 106 23.12 -15.00 -6.95
CA GLY A 106 22.86 -16.14 -6.07
C GLY A 106 23.23 -15.87 -4.61
N ASN A 107 23.78 -14.69 -4.29
CA ASN A 107 23.95 -14.28 -2.91
C ASN A 107 22.59 -14.07 -2.25
N HIS A 108 22.61 -14.09 -0.93
CA HIS A 108 21.43 -13.88 -0.13
C HIS A 108 21.77 -13.05 1.09
N ILE A 109 20.77 -12.29 1.55
CA ILE A 109 20.81 -11.57 2.82
C ILE A 109 19.84 -12.29 3.75
N PHE A 110 20.31 -12.66 4.93
CA PHE A 110 19.42 -13.05 6.00
C PHE A 110 19.07 -11.84 6.84
N VAL A 111 17.78 -11.65 7.09
CA VAL A 111 17.28 -10.61 8.00
C VAL A 111 16.35 -11.27 9.01
N ALA A 112 16.45 -10.84 10.26
CA ALA A 112 15.43 -11.16 11.25
C ALA A 112 14.23 -10.25 10.97
N GLY A 113 13.08 -10.87 10.68
CA GLY A 113 11.82 -10.18 10.53
C GLY A 113 10.84 -10.59 11.62
N ASP A 114 10.03 -9.63 12.07
CA ASP A 114 8.93 -9.88 12.99
C ASP A 114 7.61 -9.83 12.24
N ILE A 115 6.64 -10.67 12.64
CA ILE A 115 5.29 -10.63 12.08
C ILE A 115 4.72 -9.23 12.32
N ASP A 116 4.55 -8.53 11.22
CA ASP A 116 3.85 -7.27 11.14
C ASP A 116 2.35 -7.56 11.03
N ARG A 117 1.73 -7.81 12.19
CA ARG A 117 0.28 -8.07 12.28
C ARG A 117 -0.55 -6.94 11.67
N ILE A 118 0.02 -5.74 11.64
CA ILE A 118 -0.64 -4.52 11.20
C ILE A 118 -0.69 -4.53 9.68
N ALA A 119 0.45 -4.65 9.03
CA ALA A 119 0.49 -4.74 7.59
C ALA A 119 -0.27 -5.98 7.07
N SER A 120 -0.20 -7.09 7.81
CA SER A 120 -0.98 -8.31 7.51
C SER A 120 -2.48 -7.99 7.48
N ALA A 121 -2.99 -7.25 8.47
CA ALA A 121 -4.38 -6.83 8.50
C ALA A 121 -4.73 -5.83 7.39
N ASN A 122 -3.86 -4.85 7.11
CA ASN A 122 -4.13 -3.78 6.13
C ASN A 122 -4.28 -4.27 4.70
N ALA A 123 -3.61 -5.36 4.37
CA ALA A 123 -3.63 -5.88 3.03
C ALA A 123 -4.91 -6.64 2.70
N GLY A 124 -5.74 -6.96 3.71
CA GLY A 124 -7.01 -7.66 3.52
C GLY A 124 -6.84 -9.08 2.95
N ASP A 125 -5.62 -9.61 2.91
CA ASP A 125 -5.30 -10.89 2.26
C ASP A 125 -5.18 -12.07 3.24
N ASN A 126 -5.42 -11.86 4.56
CA ASN A 126 -5.24 -12.86 5.63
C ASN A 126 -3.84 -13.52 5.63
N LEU A 127 -2.85 -12.88 5.01
CA LEU A 127 -1.51 -13.40 4.87
C LEU A 127 -0.55 -12.68 5.82
N PRO A 128 0.42 -13.41 6.38
CA PRO A 128 1.42 -12.81 7.25
C PRO A 128 2.32 -11.89 6.44
N ARG A 129 2.60 -10.75 7.04
CA ARG A 129 3.67 -9.86 6.59
C ARG A 129 4.73 -9.81 7.65
N TYR A 130 5.96 -9.68 7.20
CA TYR A 130 7.09 -9.54 8.08
C TYR A 130 7.72 -8.19 7.87
N SER A 131 8.08 -7.56 8.99
CA SER A 131 8.77 -6.28 9.00
C SER A 131 10.21 -6.41 9.46
N PHE A 132 11.08 -5.61 8.89
CA PHE A 132 12.52 -5.61 9.16
C PHE A 132 13.15 -4.30 8.68
N PHE A 133 14.33 -3.99 9.18
CA PHE A 133 15.10 -2.82 8.76
C PHE A 133 16.06 -3.16 7.63
N LEU A 134 16.12 -2.30 6.61
CA LEU A 134 17.15 -2.37 5.59
C LEU A 134 17.78 -0.98 5.38
N PRO A 135 19.11 -0.86 5.51
CA PRO A 135 19.81 0.36 5.12
C PRO A 135 19.54 0.69 3.65
N ALA A 136 19.42 1.97 3.32
CA ALA A 136 19.25 2.45 1.94
C ALA A 136 20.40 1.99 1.01
N THR A 137 21.59 1.75 1.58
CA THR A 137 22.79 1.24 0.89
C THR A 137 22.83 -0.29 0.75
N SER A 138 21.81 -1.01 1.24
CA SER A 138 21.80 -2.47 1.21
C SER A 138 21.81 -3.01 -0.23
N PRO A 139 22.39 -4.20 -0.46
CA PRO A 139 22.38 -4.83 -1.79
C PRO A 139 20.96 -5.04 -2.34
N PHE A 140 19.96 -5.16 -1.47
CA PHE A 140 18.54 -5.22 -1.84
C PHE A 140 18.08 -3.96 -2.60
N PHE A 141 18.25 -2.77 -2.00
CA PHE A 141 17.85 -1.51 -2.64
C PHE A 141 18.71 -1.18 -3.86
N ARG A 142 19.99 -1.57 -3.84
CA ARG A 142 20.86 -1.45 -5.02
C ARG A 142 20.34 -2.27 -6.20
N ALA A 143 19.94 -3.53 -5.99
CA ALA A 143 19.38 -4.36 -7.06
C ALA A 143 18.09 -3.76 -7.65
N LEU A 144 17.25 -3.16 -6.79
CA LEU A 144 16.02 -2.51 -7.23
C LEU A 144 16.22 -1.13 -7.87
N THR A 145 17.36 -0.46 -7.69
CA THR A 145 17.62 0.87 -8.27
C THR A 145 18.61 0.88 -9.43
N ASN A 146 19.40 -0.18 -9.61
CA ASN A 146 20.35 -0.29 -10.73
C ASN A 146 19.64 -0.27 -12.09
N ASP A 147 20.07 0.62 -12.97
CA ASP A 147 19.54 0.71 -14.32
C ASP A 147 19.85 -0.56 -15.12
N GLY A 148 18.87 -1.03 -15.90
CA GLY A 148 19.04 -2.21 -16.75
C GLY A 148 19.09 -3.55 -16.00
N SER A 149 19.00 -3.56 -14.66
CA SER A 149 18.82 -4.81 -13.93
C SER A 149 17.52 -5.50 -14.39
N ARG A 150 17.63 -6.80 -14.71
CA ARG A 150 16.49 -7.69 -14.97
C ARG A 150 16.14 -8.52 -13.75
N PHE A 151 16.76 -8.21 -12.63
CA PHE A 151 16.60 -8.95 -11.40
C PHE A 151 15.55 -8.33 -10.51
N TYR A 152 14.88 -9.22 -9.80
CA TYR A 152 13.76 -8.92 -8.97
C TYR A 152 13.98 -9.67 -7.66
N PRO A 153 14.40 -8.99 -6.59
CA PRO A 153 14.64 -9.65 -5.33
C PRO A 153 13.38 -10.39 -4.90
N LYS A 154 13.62 -11.56 -4.33
CA LYS A 154 12.59 -12.43 -3.77
C LYS A 154 12.84 -12.52 -2.27
N ILE A 155 11.80 -12.22 -1.50
CA ILE A 155 11.83 -12.27 -0.04
C ILE A 155 11.05 -13.52 0.36
N ASP A 156 11.73 -14.50 0.94
CA ASP A 156 11.18 -15.78 1.35
C ASP A 156 11.37 -16.00 2.86
N SER A 157 10.54 -16.84 3.47
CA SER A 157 10.90 -17.47 4.74
C SER A 157 12.00 -18.49 4.51
N ASP A 158 13.02 -18.56 5.37
CA ASP A 158 14.01 -19.63 5.32
C ASP A 158 13.46 -20.88 6.01
N PRO A 159 13.50 -22.10 5.42
CA PRO A 159 14.09 -22.51 4.13
C PRO A 159 13.09 -22.62 2.95
N GLY A 160 11.96 -21.92 2.98
CA GLY A 160 10.87 -22.02 1.99
C GLY A 160 11.10 -21.31 0.65
N ASP A 161 10.28 -21.68 -0.35
CA ASP A 161 10.28 -21.11 -1.72
C ASP A 161 9.01 -20.26 -2.01
N GLY A 162 8.31 -19.81 -0.97
CA GLY A 162 6.99 -19.16 -1.07
C GLY A 162 6.97 -17.65 -1.38
N GLY A 163 8.13 -17.01 -1.47
CA GLY A 163 8.25 -15.55 -1.57
C GLY A 163 7.72 -14.92 -2.85
N THR A 164 7.44 -13.61 -2.78
CA THR A 164 7.03 -12.82 -3.93
C THR A 164 8.23 -12.18 -4.62
N ARG A 165 8.28 -12.28 -5.95
CA ARG A 165 9.29 -11.62 -6.79
C ARG A 165 8.90 -10.17 -7.04
N LEU A 166 9.76 -9.22 -6.68
CA LEU A 166 9.50 -7.78 -6.83
C LEU A 166 9.88 -7.26 -8.22
N VAL A 167 9.02 -7.51 -9.20
CA VAL A 167 9.18 -7.01 -10.59
C VAL A 167 9.14 -5.48 -10.63
N ILE A 168 10.16 -4.85 -11.19
CA ILE A 168 10.29 -3.39 -11.29
C ILE A 168 10.77 -2.97 -12.70
N ASN A 169 10.12 -1.97 -13.29
CA ASN A 169 10.51 -1.38 -14.58
C ASN A 169 11.32 -0.10 -14.36
N ASN A 170 11.94 0.44 -15.42
CA ASN A 170 12.79 1.64 -15.30
C ASN A 170 12.06 2.88 -14.75
N SER A 171 10.78 3.09 -15.11
CA SER A 171 10.00 4.20 -14.54
C SER A 171 9.76 4.06 -13.03
N ASP A 172 9.57 2.83 -12.56
CA ASP A 172 9.37 2.53 -11.14
C ASP A 172 10.69 2.52 -10.35
N ARG A 173 11.82 2.22 -11.00
CA ARG A 173 13.17 2.37 -10.40
C ARG A 173 13.42 3.82 -9.99
N GLN A 174 12.96 4.78 -10.79
CA GLN A 174 13.08 6.20 -10.42
C GLN A 174 12.33 6.52 -9.12
N LYS A 175 11.09 6.02 -8.97
CA LYS A 175 10.32 6.20 -7.73
C LYS A 175 11.05 5.66 -6.49
N LEU A 176 11.74 4.54 -6.64
CA LEU A 176 12.53 3.97 -5.55
C LEU A 176 13.77 4.80 -5.24
N ARG A 177 14.45 5.36 -6.25
CA ARG A 177 15.55 6.30 -6.05
C ARG A 177 15.06 7.56 -5.34
N ASP A 178 13.92 8.10 -5.75
CA ASP A 178 13.30 9.28 -5.13
C ASP A 178 12.98 9.00 -3.66
N PHE A 179 12.39 7.83 -3.35
CA PHE A 179 12.17 7.37 -1.99
C PHE A 179 13.46 7.33 -1.16
N LEU A 180 14.51 6.68 -1.66
CA LEU A 180 15.77 6.54 -0.92
C LEU A 180 16.47 7.89 -0.70
N ASN A 181 16.42 8.78 -1.69
CA ASN A 181 16.94 10.15 -1.58
C ASN A 181 16.17 10.94 -0.52
N HIS A 182 14.84 10.79 -0.49
CA HIS A 182 14.00 11.44 0.53
C HIS A 182 14.34 10.93 1.93
N CYS A 183 14.51 9.61 2.10
CA CYS A 183 14.94 9.03 3.38
C CYS A 183 16.33 9.53 3.81
N ALA A 184 17.27 9.63 2.87
CA ALA A 184 18.61 10.14 3.15
C ALA A 184 18.59 11.62 3.60
N SER A 185 17.66 12.43 3.09
CA SER A 185 17.51 13.82 3.50
C SER A 185 17.18 13.97 4.99
N PHE A 186 16.44 13.02 5.57
CA PHE A 186 16.12 13.01 7.00
C PHE A 186 17.35 12.74 7.89
N ALA A 187 18.30 11.94 7.41
CA ALA A 187 19.53 11.64 8.15
C ALA A 187 20.46 12.86 8.27
N GLY A 188 20.44 13.77 7.28
CA GLY A 188 21.24 15.00 7.31
C GLY A 188 20.73 16.02 8.34
N THR A 189 19.41 16.07 8.56
CA THR A 189 18.77 17.02 9.49
C THR A 189 19.04 16.67 10.95
N THR A 190 19.15 15.38 11.28
CA THR A 190 19.34 14.92 12.67
C THR A 190 20.73 15.23 13.23
N ALA A 191 21.73 15.49 12.37
CA ALA A 191 23.11 15.72 12.81
C ALA A 191 23.37 17.15 13.33
N ASN A 192 22.49 18.12 13.05
CA ASN A 192 22.74 19.54 13.36
C ASN A 192 21.92 20.11 14.52
N THR A 193 21.00 19.33 15.11
CA THR A 193 20.19 19.80 16.24
C THR A 193 20.77 19.26 17.54
N ALA A 194 21.73 19.98 18.11
CA ALA A 194 22.27 19.69 19.43
C ALA A 194 21.21 19.93 20.52
N GLN A 195 20.90 18.87 21.28
CA GLN A 195 20.50 18.89 22.69
C GLN A 195 19.30 19.79 23.09
N GLU A 196 18.09 19.27 22.85
CA GLU A 196 17.03 19.32 23.85
C GLU A 196 16.99 17.93 24.51
N PRO A 197 16.79 17.77 25.84
CA PRO A 197 16.80 16.47 26.49
C PRO A 197 15.84 15.56 25.75
N ALA A 198 16.42 14.54 25.09
CA ALA A 198 15.71 13.69 24.16
C ALA A 198 14.48 13.13 24.84
N GLN A 199 13.32 13.72 24.55
CA GLN A 199 12.07 12.98 24.58
C GLN A 199 12.40 11.74 23.75
N GLN A 200 12.38 10.57 24.41
CA GLN A 200 12.68 9.30 23.77
C GLN A 200 12.05 9.33 22.38
N PRO A 201 12.80 9.09 21.29
CA PRO A 201 12.32 9.26 19.93
C PRO A 201 10.93 8.65 19.89
N GLU A 202 9.93 9.52 19.68
CA GLU A 202 8.55 9.16 19.89
C GLU A 202 8.33 7.90 19.06
N ARG A 203 8.02 6.79 19.73
CA ARG A 203 7.98 5.48 19.07
C ARG A 203 7.10 5.63 17.83
N PRO A 204 7.47 5.01 16.69
CA PRO A 204 6.69 5.11 15.47
C PRO A 204 5.20 4.96 15.76
N HIS A 205 4.37 5.78 15.13
CA HIS A 205 2.94 5.80 15.41
C HIS A 205 2.17 5.53 14.12
N ALA A 206 2.35 4.33 13.58
CA ALA A 206 1.80 3.94 12.29
C ALA A 206 0.30 4.23 12.17
N CYS A 207 -0.49 4.07 13.24
CA CYS A 207 -1.92 4.41 13.23
C CYS A 207 -2.17 5.89 12.91
N ARG A 208 -1.46 6.80 13.60
CA ARG A 208 -1.51 8.24 13.40
C ARG A 208 -1.04 8.60 11.99
N ASP A 209 0.08 8.03 11.59
CA ASP A 209 0.71 8.34 10.31
C ASP A 209 -0.18 7.87 9.15
N PHE A 210 -0.89 6.75 9.30
CA PHE A 210 -1.87 6.28 8.31
C PHE A 210 -3.15 7.11 8.32
N LEU A 211 -3.67 7.43 9.52
CA LEU A 211 -4.88 8.22 9.70
C LEU A 211 -4.75 9.63 9.10
N ASN A 212 -3.60 10.25 9.31
CA ASN A 212 -3.33 11.62 8.85
C ASN A 212 -2.71 11.68 7.46
N GLY A 213 -1.97 10.64 7.06
CA GLY A 213 -1.18 10.61 5.84
C GLY A 213 -1.97 10.20 4.60
N PRO A 214 -1.37 10.38 3.40
CA PRO A 214 -2.01 10.02 2.14
C PRO A 214 -2.21 8.51 2.04
N ASN A 215 -3.46 8.10 1.80
CA ASN A 215 -3.82 6.70 1.62
C ASN A 215 -5.00 6.52 0.66
N SER A 216 -5.23 5.28 0.22
CA SER A 216 -6.28 4.97 -0.77
C SER A 216 -7.70 5.26 -0.28
N TYR A 217 -7.94 5.27 1.03
CA TYR A 217 -9.26 5.56 1.61
C TYR A 217 -9.54 7.06 1.68
N ALA A 218 -8.50 7.90 1.74
CA ALA A 218 -8.60 9.35 1.71
C ALA A 218 -8.41 9.93 0.28
N GLY A 219 -8.61 9.13 -0.78
CA GLY A 219 -8.36 9.56 -2.15
C GLY A 219 -6.91 10.01 -2.41
N ASN A 220 -5.97 9.46 -1.64
CA ASN A 220 -4.56 9.87 -1.57
C ASN A 220 -4.34 11.32 -1.12
N SER A 221 -5.35 11.97 -0.51
CA SER A 221 -5.20 13.28 0.13
C SER A 221 -4.73 13.15 1.58
N VAL A 222 -4.12 14.21 2.10
CA VAL A 222 -3.75 14.34 3.52
C VAL A 222 -4.96 14.87 4.28
N ARG A 223 -5.35 14.20 5.37
CA ARG A 223 -6.42 14.66 6.25
C ARG A 223 -5.91 14.73 7.68
N ILE A 224 -5.55 15.92 8.14
CA ILE A 224 -4.99 16.10 9.47
C ILE A 224 -6.12 16.08 10.49
N HIS A 225 -6.13 15.06 11.35
CA HIS A 225 -7.04 14.99 12.50
C HIS A 225 -6.39 15.64 13.73
N ALA A 226 -7.22 16.22 14.59
CA ALA A 226 -6.77 16.75 15.87
C ALA A 226 -6.16 15.62 16.74
N PRO A 227 -5.15 15.90 17.59
CA PRO A 227 -4.49 14.88 18.41
C PRO A 227 -5.48 14.04 19.24
N GLU A 228 -6.53 14.66 19.76
CA GLU A 228 -7.55 13.98 20.57
C GLU A 228 -8.33 12.94 19.75
N ILE A 229 -8.55 13.21 18.45
CA ILE A 229 -9.18 12.26 17.52
C ILE A 229 -8.22 11.12 17.20
N VAL A 230 -6.94 11.43 16.97
CA VAL A 230 -5.91 10.40 16.75
C VAL A 230 -5.82 9.46 17.94
N ASP A 231 -5.79 10.00 19.17
CA ASP A 231 -5.74 9.22 20.39
C ASP A 231 -7.05 8.43 20.62
N ALA A 232 -8.20 9.01 20.29
CA ALA A 232 -9.50 8.31 20.35
C ALA A 232 -9.65 7.21 19.29
N VAL A 233 -8.97 7.30 18.15
CA VAL A 233 -8.97 6.20 17.16
C VAL A 233 -7.95 5.15 17.58
N CYS A 234 -6.70 5.57 17.74
CA CYS A 234 -5.54 4.68 17.84
C CYS A 234 -5.33 4.13 19.26
N GLY A 235 -5.63 4.91 20.29
CA GLY A 235 -5.41 4.56 21.69
C GLY A 235 -4.04 3.91 21.94
N ASN A 236 -4.04 2.73 22.57
CA ASN A 236 -2.82 1.95 22.83
C ASN A 236 -2.31 1.18 21.61
N LEU A 237 -3.11 1.08 20.54
CA LEU A 237 -2.75 0.39 19.31
C LEU A 237 -1.96 1.31 18.36
N ARG A 238 -0.93 1.99 18.89
CA ARG A 238 -0.16 3.01 18.15
C ARG A 238 0.46 2.51 16.85
N MET A 239 0.84 1.24 16.83
CA MET A 239 1.40 0.58 15.65
C MET A 239 0.33 -0.03 14.75
N ASP A 240 -0.93 -0.16 15.17
CA ASP A 240 -2.00 -0.77 14.39
C ASP A 240 -2.81 0.28 13.63
N VAL A 241 -2.82 0.20 12.31
CA VAL A 241 -3.58 1.15 11.50
C VAL A 241 -5.02 0.69 11.23
N ARG A 242 -5.42 -0.51 11.67
CA ARG A 242 -6.82 -0.95 11.52
C ARG A 242 -7.84 0.03 12.13
N PRO A 243 -7.61 0.61 13.32
CA PRO A 243 -8.47 1.70 13.82
C PRO A 243 -8.56 2.88 12.84
N ALA A 244 -7.44 3.27 12.23
CA ALA A 244 -7.41 4.32 11.22
C ALA A 244 -8.16 3.93 9.92
N VAL A 245 -8.04 2.68 9.47
CA VAL A 245 -8.81 2.13 8.34
C VAL A 245 -10.31 2.18 8.64
N CYS A 246 -10.72 1.77 9.85
CA CYS A 246 -12.11 1.90 10.30
C CYS A 246 -12.58 3.35 10.18
N MET A 247 -11.79 4.30 10.70
CA MET A 247 -12.11 5.72 10.68
C MET A 247 -12.32 6.24 9.25
N HIS A 248 -11.46 5.86 8.31
CA HIS A 248 -11.64 6.26 6.91
C HIS A 248 -12.85 5.61 6.24
N ILE A 249 -13.15 4.33 6.51
CA ILE A 249 -14.34 3.67 5.95
C ILE A 249 -15.60 4.39 6.44
N VAL A 250 -15.68 4.67 7.74
CA VAL A 250 -16.83 5.33 8.36
C VAL A 250 -17.01 6.75 7.81
N THR A 251 -15.93 7.53 7.76
CA THR A 251 -15.98 8.93 7.30
C THR A 251 -16.06 9.09 5.77
N SER A 252 -15.91 8.02 4.99
CA SER A 252 -16.08 8.06 3.53
C SER A 252 -17.54 8.22 3.06
N GLY A 253 -18.51 8.18 3.99
CA GLY A 253 -19.93 8.32 3.68
C GLY A 253 -20.64 7.01 3.32
N ASN A 254 -19.94 5.87 3.43
CA ASN A 254 -20.50 4.55 3.11
C ASN A 254 -21.17 3.84 4.29
N VAL A 255 -21.08 4.38 5.51
CA VAL A 255 -21.64 3.77 6.73
C VAL A 255 -22.75 4.68 7.25
N ALA A 256 -24.00 4.23 7.18
CA ALA A 256 -25.14 4.96 7.75
C ALA A 256 -25.14 4.84 9.28
N TRP A 257 -25.26 5.97 9.99
CA TRP A 257 -25.29 6.00 11.44
C TRP A 257 -26.69 5.92 12.04
N ASN A 258 -27.75 6.09 11.24
CA ASN A 258 -29.14 5.97 11.70
C ASN A 258 -30.01 5.20 10.70
N GLN A 259 -31.26 4.95 11.10
CA GLN A 259 -32.24 4.22 10.28
C GLN A 259 -32.71 4.99 9.04
N THR A 260 -32.55 6.32 9.01
CA THR A 260 -32.91 7.14 7.83
C THR A 260 -31.84 7.11 6.75
N GLY A 261 -30.69 6.47 7.03
CA GLY A 261 -29.60 6.31 6.07
C GLY A 261 -28.59 7.47 6.08
N ALA A 262 -28.62 8.35 7.07
CA ALA A 262 -27.63 9.43 7.16
C ALA A 262 -26.23 8.84 7.38
N SER A 263 -25.26 9.23 6.55
CA SER A 263 -23.89 8.70 6.56
C SER A 263 -22.81 9.77 6.68
N GLN A 264 -23.20 11.03 6.95
CA GLN A 264 -22.27 12.10 7.25
C GLN A 264 -21.91 12.03 8.74
N TRP A 265 -20.66 11.66 9.03
CA TRP A 265 -20.15 11.50 10.38
C TRP A 265 -19.37 12.73 10.83
N GLU A 266 -19.55 13.09 12.10
CA GLU A 266 -18.59 13.92 12.81
C GLU A 266 -17.38 13.06 13.23
N ASP A 267 -16.18 13.64 13.19
CA ASP A 267 -14.94 12.91 13.44
C ASP A 267 -14.91 12.27 14.84
N ALA A 268 -15.44 12.94 15.86
CA ALA A 268 -15.49 12.40 17.22
C ALA A 268 -16.38 11.15 17.33
N ASN A 269 -17.49 11.11 16.60
CA ASN A 269 -18.44 9.99 16.61
C ASN A 269 -17.85 8.78 15.85
N ALA A 270 -17.20 9.04 14.72
CA ALA A 270 -16.50 8.00 13.95
C ALA A 270 -15.31 7.43 14.75
N ALA A 271 -14.55 8.28 15.44
CA ALA A 271 -13.47 7.85 16.32
C ALA A 271 -13.98 6.94 17.45
N SER A 272 -15.14 7.28 18.04
CA SER A 272 -15.76 6.46 19.10
C SER A 272 -16.15 5.05 18.62
N LEU A 273 -16.62 4.91 17.38
CA LEU A 273 -16.90 3.59 16.77
C LEU A 273 -15.61 2.80 16.50
N CYS A 274 -14.56 3.51 16.08
CA CYS A 274 -13.31 2.91 15.63
C CYS A 274 -12.25 2.75 16.71
N TYR A 275 -12.52 3.22 17.94
CA TYR A 275 -11.62 3.14 19.08
C TYR A 275 -11.04 1.74 19.24
N GLN A 276 -9.71 1.66 19.05
CA GLN A 276 -8.90 0.45 19.19
C GLN A 276 -9.45 -0.78 18.44
N SER A 277 -10.17 -0.58 17.33
CA SER A 277 -10.73 -1.68 16.54
C SER A 277 -9.65 -2.52 15.86
N GLN A 278 -9.57 -3.80 16.22
CA GLN A 278 -8.70 -4.80 15.58
C GLN A 278 -9.38 -5.54 14.42
N ASN A 279 -10.67 -5.32 14.21
CA ASN A 279 -11.42 -5.88 13.08
C ASN A 279 -12.45 -4.85 12.58
N PRO A 280 -12.02 -3.91 11.71
CA PRO A 280 -12.89 -2.84 11.21
C PRO A 280 -14.19 -3.36 10.57
N GLY A 281 -14.10 -4.43 9.77
CA GLY A 281 -15.27 -5.02 9.10
C GLY A 281 -16.28 -5.55 10.11
N LEU A 282 -15.83 -6.39 11.05
CA LEU A 282 -16.71 -6.97 12.06
C LEU A 282 -17.32 -5.90 13.00
N ARG A 283 -16.55 -4.87 13.34
CA ARG A 283 -17.00 -3.72 14.14
C ARG A 283 -18.12 -2.95 13.42
N ILE A 284 -17.91 -2.63 12.15
CA ILE A 284 -18.89 -1.91 11.32
C ILE A 284 -20.14 -2.77 11.09
N ASP A 285 -20.00 -4.07 10.83
CA ASP A 285 -21.13 -4.99 10.65
C ASP A 285 -21.95 -5.16 11.94
N CYS A 286 -21.29 -5.18 13.10
CA CYS A 286 -21.99 -5.12 14.38
C CYS A 286 -22.81 -3.83 14.47
N PHE A 287 -22.17 -2.68 14.25
CA PHE A 287 -22.81 -1.38 14.37
C PHE A 287 -24.04 -1.25 13.46
N LEU A 288 -23.90 -1.62 12.18
CA LEU A 288 -24.99 -1.58 11.21
C LEU A 288 -26.16 -2.50 11.61
N ARG A 289 -25.89 -3.67 12.19
CA ARG A 289 -26.94 -4.57 12.72
C ARG A 289 -27.68 -3.95 13.89
N GLU A 290 -26.99 -3.27 14.79
CA GLU A 290 -27.62 -2.60 15.94
C GLU A 290 -28.47 -1.40 15.51
N VAL A 291 -27.98 -0.57 14.58
CA VAL A 291 -28.79 0.52 14.00
C VAL A 291 -30.04 -0.04 13.30
N LYS A 292 -29.90 -1.15 12.54
CA LYS A 292 -31.04 -1.82 11.89
C LYS A 292 -32.06 -2.37 12.90
N ARG A 293 -31.64 -2.71 14.12
CA ARG A 293 -32.52 -3.13 15.22
C ARG A 293 -33.27 -1.97 15.87
N GLY A 294 -32.99 -0.73 15.48
CA GLY A 294 -33.61 0.47 16.06
C GLY A 294 -32.86 1.05 17.23
N ASN A 295 -31.63 0.60 17.49
CA ASN A 295 -30.79 1.25 18.48
C ASN A 295 -30.26 2.58 17.94
N GLU A 296 -30.25 3.59 18.80
CA GLU A 296 -29.57 4.85 18.53
C GLU A 296 -28.06 4.61 18.31
N TRP A 297 -27.44 5.43 17.48
CA TRP A 297 -26.05 5.22 17.03
C TRP A 297 -25.06 5.10 18.21
N TYR A 298 -25.21 5.93 19.25
CA TYR A 298 -24.31 5.91 20.41
C TYR A 298 -24.48 4.63 21.24
N VAL A 299 -25.69 4.08 21.30
CA VAL A 299 -25.96 2.77 21.92
C VAL A 299 -25.31 1.66 21.10
N ALA A 300 -25.48 1.70 19.78
CA ALA A 300 -24.87 0.74 18.86
C ALA A 300 -23.34 0.75 18.95
N VAL A 301 -22.70 1.92 19.01
CA VAL A 301 -21.25 2.06 19.24
C VAL A 301 -20.83 1.38 20.53
N ASN A 302 -21.50 1.66 21.64
CA ASN A 302 -21.15 1.08 22.94
C ASN A 302 -21.28 -0.45 22.96
N ILE A 303 -22.34 -0.99 22.34
CA ILE A 303 -22.52 -2.45 22.20
C ILE A 303 -21.37 -3.04 21.38
N CYS A 304 -21.04 -2.43 20.25
CA CYS A 304 -20.10 -2.99 19.30
C CYS A 304 -18.64 -2.75 19.64
N ASN A 305 -18.32 -1.82 20.55
CA ASN A 305 -16.95 -1.57 20.99
C ASN A 305 -16.30 -2.76 21.72
N GLN A 306 -17.09 -3.73 22.14
CA GLN A 306 -16.61 -4.97 22.74
C GLN A 306 -16.22 -6.04 21.70
N VAL A 307 -16.52 -5.80 20.42
CA VAL A 307 -16.23 -6.72 19.32
C VAL A 307 -14.88 -6.34 18.69
N ASN A 308 -13.87 -7.19 18.84
CA ASN A 308 -12.52 -7.03 18.30
C ASN A 308 -12.13 -8.18 17.38
#